data_AF-A0A813G4C1-F1
#
_entry.id   AF-A0A813G4C1-F1
#
_cell.length_a   1.000
_cell.length_b   1.000
_cell.length_c   1.000
_cell.angle_alpha   90.00
_cell.angle_beta   90.00
_cell.angle_gamma   90.00
#
_symmetry.space_group_name_H-M   'P 1'
#
loop_
_entity.id
_entity.type
_entity.pdbx_description
1 polymer ?
#
loop_
_entity_poly.entity_id
_entity_poly.type
_entity_poly.pdbx_seq_one_letter_code
_entity_poly.pdbx_strand_id
1 'polypeptide(L)'
;MLQPSYQFGICIIDSADIARRCSPEAGQHGSVPGGHGSLQAVKQLQALGFKVIIVLGDHRGELQRRLSEEPDIDRQRLLCVGGHVNDGFAVIRVAEEYNCAYALPDDDGAASCFEMEDGMPWTLPRRLREWAEHSAKSLEVRYGFEKDRGLLPRLPSAVRQYLAGGGNNNNNNNNNNNDNNDNDNDNNDNNNSSLSAAAASAADLPWPGGYACLLTVPRGCRKERLVCVRCQESSGSLWQAAAGLALGALQVQGGDTLQEVDGDDPAISEALKARSDGWATESFMLVTVTAGRHAGLRGIGVGSNKLKKKRAACLALAASAALQSKTASEDALPEELMELVKYLQLLP
;
A
#
# COMPACT_ATOMS: atom_id res chain seq x y z
N MET A 1 -0.48 15.16 -18.80
CA MET A 1 -0.47 14.44 -17.51
C MET A 1 0.18 15.35 -16.49
N LEU A 2 -0.44 15.57 -15.34
CA LEU A 2 0.16 16.37 -14.26
C LEU A 2 1.35 15.57 -13.70
N GLN A 3 2.54 16.18 -13.62
CA GLN A 3 3.64 15.54 -12.93
C GLN A 3 3.27 15.38 -11.44
N PRO A 4 3.43 14.18 -10.87
CA PRO A 4 3.08 13.95 -9.47
C PRO A 4 3.98 14.82 -8.58
N SER A 5 3.37 15.57 -7.65
CA SER A 5 4.10 16.43 -6.72
C SER A 5 4.85 15.55 -5.71
N TYR A 6 6.19 15.54 -5.79
CA TYR A 6 7.02 14.79 -4.86
C TYR A 6 7.06 15.43 -3.47
N GLN A 7 7.06 14.59 -2.42
CA GLN A 7 7.19 15.02 -1.03
C GLN A 7 8.65 14.95 -0.57
N PHE A 8 9.47 15.93 -0.98
CA PHE A 8 10.90 15.98 -0.67
C PHE A 8 11.24 16.10 0.83
N GLY A 9 10.28 16.49 1.66
CA GLY A 9 10.44 16.56 3.12
C GLY A 9 10.25 15.25 3.85
N ILE A 10 10.00 14.13 3.14
CA ILE A 10 9.81 12.80 3.72
C ILE A 10 10.87 11.86 3.14
N CYS A 11 11.52 11.08 4.01
CA CYS A 11 12.48 10.04 3.63
C CYS A 11 12.11 8.69 4.24
N ILE A 12 12.15 7.63 3.44
CA ILE A 12 11.85 6.27 3.85
C ILE A 12 13.13 5.46 4.05
N ILE A 13 13.23 4.71 5.14
CA ILE A 13 14.36 3.83 5.44
C ILE A 13 13.91 2.40 5.80
N ASP A 14 14.76 1.40 5.53
CA ASP A 14 14.58 0.02 5.96
C ASP A 14 15.39 -0.26 7.24
N SER A 15 14.70 -0.57 8.33
CA SER A 15 15.37 -0.93 9.59
C SER A 15 16.20 -2.21 9.49
N ALA A 16 15.76 -3.19 8.71
CA ALA A 16 16.46 -4.46 8.56
C ALA A 16 17.75 -4.27 7.76
N ASP A 17 17.71 -3.47 6.70
CA ASP A 17 18.89 -3.16 5.90
C ASP A 17 19.95 -2.37 6.68
N ILE A 18 19.49 -1.33 7.39
CA ILE A 18 20.34 -0.54 8.28
C ILE A 18 20.98 -1.42 9.36
N ALA A 19 20.19 -2.30 10.00
CA ALA A 19 20.69 -3.21 11.02
C ALA A 19 21.78 -4.16 10.49
N ARG A 20 21.60 -4.71 9.28
CA ARG A 20 22.59 -5.60 8.64
C ARG A 20 23.92 -4.87 8.37
N ARG A 21 23.86 -3.61 7.95
CA ARG A 21 25.05 -2.83 7.55
C ARG A 21 25.78 -2.16 8.71
N CYS A 22 25.07 -1.80 9.77
CA CYS A 22 25.67 -1.18 10.95
C CYS A 22 26.54 -2.17 11.76
N SER A 23 26.25 -3.46 11.69
CA SER A 23 26.93 -4.50 12.48
C SER A 23 27.28 -5.73 11.65
N PRO A 24 28.23 -5.64 10.70
CA PRO A 24 28.59 -6.77 9.84
C PRO A 24 29.13 -7.98 10.62
N GLU A 25 29.73 -7.74 11.79
CA GLU A 25 30.28 -8.78 12.68
C GLU A 25 29.20 -9.54 13.48
N ALA A 26 27.96 -9.04 13.50
CA ALA A 26 26.85 -9.61 14.28
C ALA A 26 26.38 -10.99 13.79
N GLY A 27 26.68 -11.33 12.53
CA GLY A 27 26.19 -12.55 11.89
C GLY A 27 26.69 -13.86 12.52
N GLN A 28 27.70 -13.82 13.39
CA GLN A 28 28.30 -15.04 13.94
C GLN A 28 27.80 -15.45 15.33
N HIS A 29 27.11 -14.59 16.09
CA HIS A 29 26.83 -14.86 17.51
C HIS A 29 25.38 -14.74 17.97
N GLY A 30 24.41 -14.54 17.07
CA GLY A 30 22.98 -14.60 17.42
C GLY A 30 22.49 -13.56 18.44
N SER A 31 23.35 -12.61 18.86
CA SER A 31 22.94 -11.42 19.57
C SER A 31 22.29 -10.48 18.56
N VAL A 32 21.12 -9.93 18.88
CA VAL A 32 20.33 -9.05 18.00
C VAL A 32 20.81 -7.60 18.22
N PRO A 33 21.71 -7.02 17.40
CA PRO A 33 22.29 -5.72 17.70
C PRO A 33 21.63 -4.59 16.88
N GLY A 34 20.58 -4.90 16.11
CA GLY A 34 20.12 -4.08 14.99
C GLY A 34 19.44 -2.75 15.34
N GLY A 35 19.09 -2.52 16.61
CA GLY A 35 18.33 -1.32 16.97
C GLY A 35 19.15 -0.03 16.94
N HIS A 36 20.44 -0.06 17.31
CA HIS A 36 21.21 1.18 17.49
C HIS A 36 21.41 1.94 16.17
N GLY A 37 21.81 1.25 15.10
CA GLY A 37 21.98 1.86 13.78
C GLY A 37 20.69 2.49 13.25
N SER A 38 19.54 1.82 13.44
CA SER A 38 18.23 2.35 13.03
C SER A 38 17.86 3.62 13.79
N LEU A 39 18.10 3.66 15.11
CA LEU A 39 17.87 4.86 15.92
C LEU A 39 18.74 6.03 15.44
N GLN A 40 20.04 5.79 15.23
CA GLN A 40 20.98 6.82 14.79
C GLN A 40 20.62 7.36 13.40
N ALA A 41 20.23 6.47 12.46
CA ALA A 41 19.76 6.85 11.13
C ALA A 41 18.54 7.77 11.19
N VAL A 42 17.53 7.45 12.02
CA VAL A 42 16.35 8.31 12.21
C VAL A 42 16.76 9.68 12.74
N LYS A 43 17.60 9.74 13.79
CA LYS A 43 18.08 11.01 14.37
C LYS A 43 18.77 11.87 13.32
N GLN A 44 19.65 11.27 12.52
CA GLN A 44 20.43 11.99 11.51
C GLN A 44 19.56 12.52 10.37
N LEU A 45 18.62 11.72 9.87
CA LEU A 45 17.69 12.18 8.85
C LEU A 45 16.76 13.28 9.39
N GLN A 46 16.31 13.18 10.65
CA GLN A 46 15.52 14.24 11.27
C GLN A 46 16.33 15.53 11.47
N ALA A 47 17.61 15.43 11.85
CA ALA A 47 18.53 16.57 11.95
C ALA A 47 18.74 17.27 10.60
N LEU A 48 18.66 16.53 9.49
CA LEU A 48 18.70 17.08 8.13
C LEU A 48 17.38 17.74 7.68
N GLY A 49 16.32 17.65 8.47
CA GLY A 49 15.02 18.26 8.15
C GLY A 49 13.95 17.30 7.63
N PHE A 50 14.22 15.99 7.55
CA PHE A 50 13.22 15.02 7.09
C PHE A 50 12.15 14.69 8.13
N LYS A 51 10.94 14.40 7.68
CA LYS A 51 10.04 13.45 8.33
C LYS A 51 10.46 12.05 7.89
N VAL A 52 10.58 11.12 8.83
CA VAL A 52 11.10 9.79 8.54
C VAL A 52 9.97 8.78 8.58
N ILE A 53 9.87 7.95 7.54
CA ILE A 53 9.07 6.73 7.56
C ILE A 53 10.04 5.56 7.69
N ILE A 54 9.97 4.81 8.79
CA ILE A 54 10.79 3.62 8.98
C ILE A 54 9.96 2.37 8.73
N VAL A 55 10.45 1.53 7.82
CA VAL A 55 9.89 0.20 7.60
C VAL A 55 10.50 -0.76 8.61
N LEU A 56 9.64 -1.33 9.46
CA LEU A 56 10.00 -2.24 10.54
C LEU A 56 9.95 -3.69 10.04
N GLY A 57 11.07 -4.41 10.14
CA GLY A 57 11.15 -5.85 9.86
C GLY A 57 10.70 -6.72 11.05
N ASP A 58 11.29 -7.92 11.16
CA ASP A 58 10.90 -8.94 12.16
C ASP A 58 11.03 -8.48 13.61
N HIS A 59 11.89 -7.50 13.88
CA HIS A 59 12.11 -6.94 15.21
C HIS A 59 11.23 -5.71 15.51
N ARG A 60 10.04 -5.64 14.89
CA ARG A 60 9.10 -4.51 15.00
C ARG A 60 8.85 -4.08 16.44
N GLY A 61 8.51 -5.01 17.34
CA GLY A 61 8.13 -4.68 18.71
C GLY A 61 9.24 -3.98 19.50
N GLU A 62 10.46 -4.51 19.43
CA GLU A 62 11.59 -3.97 20.18
C GLU A 62 12.10 -2.65 19.60
N LEU A 63 12.26 -2.56 18.27
CA LEU A 63 12.70 -1.33 17.63
C LEU A 63 11.66 -0.21 17.80
N GLN A 64 10.37 -0.51 17.66
CA GLN A 64 9.30 0.47 17.87
C GLN A 64 9.29 0.99 19.31
N ARG A 65 9.51 0.11 20.30
CA ARG A 65 9.66 0.51 21.71
C ARG A 65 10.85 1.44 21.90
N ARG A 66 12.03 1.08 21.39
CA ARG A 66 13.23 1.92 21.48
C ARG A 66 13.09 3.28 20.81
N LEU A 67 12.51 3.34 19.61
CA LEU A 67 12.20 4.60 18.92
C LEU A 67 11.23 5.48 19.73
N SER A 68 10.34 4.85 20.50
CA SER A 68 9.39 5.55 21.38
C SER A 68 10.01 5.96 22.70
N GLU A 69 11.08 5.33 23.17
CA GLU A 69 11.75 5.68 24.44
C GLU A 69 12.86 6.72 24.24
N GLU A 70 13.39 6.85 23.01
CA GLU A 70 14.50 7.73 22.70
C GLU A 70 14.10 9.22 22.70
N PRO A 71 14.71 10.07 23.57
CA PRO A 71 14.28 11.46 23.76
C PRO A 71 14.63 12.38 22.59
N ASP A 72 15.68 12.09 21.83
CA ASP A 72 16.14 12.96 20.73
C ASP A 72 15.38 12.71 19.41
N ILE A 73 14.44 11.75 19.39
CA ILE A 73 13.65 11.45 18.21
C ILE A 73 12.35 12.26 18.26
N ASP A 74 12.14 13.10 17.25
CA ASP A 74 10.88 13.81 17.09
C ASP A 74 9.80 12.85 16.58
N ARG A 75 8.92 12.43 17.50
CA ARG A 75 7.84 11.49 17.20
C ARG A 75 6.78 12.06 16.26
N GLN A 76 6.63 13.38 16.16
CA GLN A 76 5.68 13.99 15.20
C GLN A 76 6.22 13.92 13.77
N ARG A 77 7.53 13.71 13.62
CA ARG A 77 8.23 13.55 12.35
C ARG A 77 8.69 12.11 12.12
N LEU A 78 8.05 11.14 12.78
CA LEU A 78 8.35 9.72 12.63
C LEU A 78 7.06 8.91 12.39
N LEU A 79 7.06 8.09 11.35
CA LEU A 79 6.02 7.09 11.10
C LEU A 79 6.67 5.70 11.02
N CYS A 80 6.11 4.75 11.77
CA CYS A 80 6.54 3.36 11.77
C CYS A 80 5.58 2.51 10.94
N VAL A 81 6.06 1.92 9.85
CA VAL A 81 5.27 1.03 8.98
C VAL A 81 5.74 -0.40 9.17
N GLY A 82 4.82 -1.34 9.36
CA GLY A 82 5.16 -2.76 9.41
C GLY A 82 5.50 -3.28 8.02
N GLY A 83 6.69 -3.84 7.83
CA GLY A 83 7.06 -4.59 6.64
C GLY A 83 6.66 -6.06 6.78
N HIS A 84 6.24 -6.68 5.68
CA HIS A 84 6.27 -8.15 5.60
C HIS A 84 7.73 -8.59 5.40
N VAL A 85 8.09 -9.71 6.03
CA VAL A 85 9.45 -10.26 6.13
C VAL A 85 10.21 -10.20 4.80
N ASN A 86 11.33 -9.48 4.80
CA ASN A 86 12.47 -9.52 3.86
C ASN A 86 12.17 -9.62 2.35
N ASP A 87 11.16 -8.93 1.84
CA ASP A 87 11.10 -8.76 0.38
C ASP A 87 12.15 -7.77 -0.14
N GLY A 88 12.76 -6.93 0.72
CA GLY A 88 13.76 -5.95 0.30
C GLY A 88 13.19 -4.80 -0.56
N PHE A 89 11.87 -4.74 -0.74
CA PHE A 89 11.18 -3.77 -1.59
C PHE A 89 10.20 -2.89 -0.82
N ALA A 90 10.00 -3.19 0.46
CA ALA A 90 9.07 -2.46 1.28
C ALA A 90 9.36 -0.95 1.29
N VAL A 91 10.63 -0.53 1.26
CA VAL A 91 11.02 0.89 1.12
C VAL A 91 10.51 1.49 -0.19
N ILE A 92 10.77 0.85 -1.33
CA ILE A 92 10.35 1.34 -2.65
C ILE A 92 8.82 1.41 -2.73
N ARG A 93 8.11 0.39 -2.22
CA ARG A 93 6.64 0.39 -2.20
C ARG A 93 6.06 1.55 -1.42
N VAL A 94 6.53 1.74 -0.19
CA VAL A 94 6.04 2.84 0.65
C VAL A 94 6.45 4.17 0.02
N ALA A 95 7.61 4.25 -0.63
CA ALA A 95 8.07 5.49 -1.26
C ALA A 95 7.22 5.85 -2.49
N GLU A 96 6.80 4.86 -3.27
CA GLU A 96 5.83 5.04 -4.35
C GLU A 96 4.48 5.52 -3.81
N GLU A 97 3.98 4.87 -2.75
CA GLU A 97 2.69 5.18 -2.13
C GLU A 97 2.63 6.62 -1.59
N TYR A 98 3.72 7.09 -0.98
CA TYR A 98 3.82 8.45 -0.43
C TYR A 98 4.46 9.46 -1.39
N ASN A 99 4.89 9.00 -2.57
CA ASN A 99 5.59 9.77 -3.60
C ASN A 99 6.74 10.64 -3.03
N CYS A 100 7.65 10.01 -2.28
CA CYS A 100 8.68 10.71 -1.50
C CYS A 100 10.09 10.10 -1.65
N ALA A 101 11.06 10.69 -0.95
CA ALA A 101 12.45 10.22 -0.98
C ALA A 101 12.60 8.86 -0.28
N TYR A 102 13.53 8.05 -0.75
CA TYR A 102 13.78 6.72 -0.19
C TYR A 102 15.27 6.43 -0.11
N ALA A 103 15.67 5.77 0.97
CA ALA A 103 17.07 5.52 1.24
C ALA A 103 17.49 4.12 0.78
N LEU A 104 18.56 4.07 -0.02
CA LEU A 104 19.22 2.85 -0.44
C LEU A 104 20.70 2.90 -0.09
N PRO A 105 21.32 1.77 0.23
CA PRO A 105 22.72 1.78 0.60
C PRO A 105 23.64 2.16 -0.56
N ASP A 106 24.83 2.62 -0.18
CA ASP A 106 25.96 2.87 -1.05
C ASP A 106 26.65 1.56 -1.40
N ASP A 107 26.78 1.30 -2.70
CA ASP A 107 27.47 0.13 -3.25
C ASP A 107 28.93 0.51 -3.52
N ASP A 108 29.69 0.83 -2.47
CA ASP A 108 31.10 1.24 -2.58
C ASP A 108 32.05 0.02 -2.81
N GLY A 109 31.62 -0.97 -3.60
CA GLY A 109 32.48 -2.08 -4.06
C GLY A 109 32.54 -3.34 -3.19
N ALA A 110 31.75 -3.43 -2.12
CA ALA A 110 31.48 -4.70 -1.44
C ALA A 110 30.19 -5.27 -2.03
N ALA A 111 30.28 -6.47 -2.61
CA ALA A 111 29.20 -7.19 -3.28
C ALA A 111 27.83 -6.83 -2.72
N SER A 112 27.11 -5.98 -3.47
CA SER A 112 25.79 -5.56 -3.05
C SER A 112 24.93 -6.82 -2.94
N CYS A 113 23.96 -6.81 -2.04
CA CYS A 113 22.92 -7.84 -2.02
C CYS A 113 22.09 -7.88 -3.33
N PHE A 114 22.43 -7.00 -4.27
CA PHE A 114 21.89 -6.79 -5.59
C PHE A 114 22.99 -6.81 -6.66
N GLU A 115 24.06 -7.61 -6.53
CA GLU A 115 24.95 -7.95 -7.64
C GLU A 115 24.19 -8.75 -8.71
N MET A 116 23.19 -8.11 -9.30
CA MET A 116 22.84 -8.29 -10.69
C MET A 116 23.39 -7.05 -11.36
N GLU A 117 24.30 -7.25 -12.32
CA GLU A 117 24.86 -6.20 -13.18
C GLU A 117 23.78 -5.35 -13.90
N ASP A 118 22.49 -5.69 -13.74
CA ASP A 118 21.31 -5.13 -14.43
C ASP A 118 20.25 -4.48 -13.49
N GLY A 119 20.62 -3.99 -12.31
CA GLY A 119 19.76 -3.07 -11.53
C GLY A 119 18.77 -3.70 -10.55
N MET A 120 17.69 -2.96 -10.26
CA MET A 120 16.67 -3.29 -9.23
C MET A 120 16.21 -4.75 -9.37
N PRO A 121 15.97 -5.48 -8.26
CA PRO A 121 15.72 -6.92 -8.34
C PRO A 121 14.56 -7.31 -9.24
N TRP A 122 14.72 -8.42 -9.94
CA TRP A 122 13.70 -8.94 -10.85
C TRP A 122 12.37 -9.24 -10.14
N THR A 123 12.40 -9.50 -8.83
CA THR A 123 11.23 -9.74 -7.97
C THR A 123 10.44 -8.47 -7.66
N LEU A 124 11.00 -7.28 -7.88
CA LEU A 124 10.26 -6.01 -7.77
C LEU A 124 9.25 -5.94 -8.92
N PRO A 125 7.93 -5.76 -8.64
CA PRO A 125 6.91 -5.58 -9.67
C PRO A 125 7.31 -4.51 -10.68
N ARG A 126 7.10 -4.79 -11.97
CA ARG A 126 7.53 -3.93 -13.10
C ARG A 126 7.22 -2.44 -12.89
N ARG A 127 6.00 -2.11 -12.44
CA ARG A 127 5.59 -0.73 -12.19
C ARG A 127 6.44 -0.04 -11.12
N LEU A 128 6.76 -0.74 -10.02
CA LEU A 128 7.61 -0.18 -8.96
C LEU A 128 9.05 0.02 -9.44
N ARG A 129 9.53 -0.88 -10.31
CA ARG A 129 10.82 -0.75 -10.97
C ARG A 129 10.85 0.49 -11.86
N GLU A 130 9.87 0.63 -12.75
CA GLU A 130 9.74 1.80 -13.63
C GLU A 130 9.64 3.11 -12.81
N TRP A 131 8.89 3.11 -11.70
CA TRP A 131 8.81 4.26 -10.81
C TRP A 131 10.15 4.57 -10.14
N ALA A 132 10.85 3.55 -9.62
CA ALA A 132 12.14 3.75 -8.96
C ALA A 132 13.20 4.24 -9.94
N GLU A 133 13.28 3.65 -11.14
CA GLU A 133 14.17 4.10 -12.22
C GLU A 133 13.91 5.56 -12.62
N HIS A 134 12.63 5.93 -12.76
CA HIS A 134 12.26 7.30 -13.14
C HIS A 134 12.52 8.32 -12.01
N SER A 135 12.28 7.93 -10.76
CA SER A 135 12.39 8.82 -9.60
C SER A 135 13.79 8.89 -9.00
N ALA A 136 14.68 7.94 -9.31
CA ALA A 136 15.97 7.78 -8.64
C ALA A 136 16.80 9.08 -8.63
N LYS A 137 16.90 9.78 -9.76
CA LYS A 137 17.66 11.04 -9.88
C LYS A 137 17.20 12.14 -8.92
N SER A 138 15.93 12.11 -8.52
CA SER A 138 15.28 13.15 -7.71
C SER A 138 15.05 12.72 -6.26
N LEU A 139 14.81 11.44 -6.01
CA LEU A 139 14.29 10.92 -4.74
C LEU A 139 15.17 9.89 -4.04
N GLU A 140 16.12 9.28 -4.75
CA GLU A 140 16.97 8.24 -4.15
C GLU A 140 18.04 8.86 -3.26
N VAL A 141 17.92 8.62 -1.96
CA VAL A 141 18.93 8.97 -0.97
C VAL A 141 19.88 7.79 -0.81
N ARG A 142 21.09 7.98 -1.28
CA ARG A 142 22.15 6.97 -1.17
C ARG A 142 22.79 7.06 0.23
N TYR A 143 23.21 5.97 0.88
CA TYR A 143 23.77 6.07 2.24
C TYR A 143 24.88 5.06 2.56
N GLY A 144 25.91 5.53 3.26
CA GLY A 144 26.97 4.71 3.86
C GLY A 144 26.90 4.67 5.38
N PHE A 145 27.76 3.85 6.01
CA PHE A 145 27.98 3.85 7.46
C PHE A 145 29.44 4.07 7.80
N GLU A 146 29.69 4.95 8.78
CA GLU A 146 31.01 5.15 9.38
C GLU A 146 30.93 4.85 10.88
N LYS A 147 31.92 4.13 11.43
CA LYS A 147 31.88 3.59 12.81
C LYS A 147 31.53 4.65 13.88
N ASP A 148 32.07 5.86 13.74
CA ASP A 148 31.90 6.92 14.72
C ASP A 148 30.80 7.93 14.34
N ARG A 149 30.44 7.99 13.06
CA ARG A 149 29.51 8.99 12.53
C ARG A 149 28.15 8.43 12.18
N GLY A 150 27.93 7.12 12.18
CA GLY A 150 26.64 6.53 11.81
C GLY A 150 26.35 6.64 10.33
N LEU A 151 25.08 6.92 9.99
CA LEU A 151 24.59 7.00 8.63
C LEU A 151 25.08 8.27 7.94
N LEU A 152 25.67 8.11 6.76
CA LEU A 152 26.17 9.19 5.90
C LEU A 152 25.29 9.25 4.64
N PRO A 153 24.26 10.12 4.60
CA PRO A 153 23.36 10.19 3.46
C PRO A 153 23.94 11.08 2.35
N ARG A 154 23.92 10.56 1.13
CA ARG A 154 24.18 11.25 -0.14
C ARG A 154 22.84 11.66 -0.76
N LEU A 155 22.52 12.94 -0.62
CA LEU A 155 21.23 13.49 -1.03
C LEU A 155 21.24 13.91 -2.52
N PRO A 156 20.20 13.58 -3.31
CA PRO A 156 20.07 14.08 -4.67
C PRO A 156 19.88 15.60 -4.68
N SER A 157 20.20 16.26 -5.81
CA SER A 157 20.18 17.73 -5.91
C SER A 157 18.81 18.33 -5.56
N ALA A 158 17.72 17.72 -6.03
CA ALA A 158 16.35 18.17 -5.76
C ALA A 158 16.03 18.17 -4.25
N VAL A 159 16.38 17.09 -3.55
CA VAL A 159 16.21 16.97 -2.09
C VAL A 159 17.07 17.99 -1.35
N ARG A 160 18.33 18.18 -1.75
CA ARG A 160 19.21 19.21 -1.14
C ARG A 160 18.65 20.62 -1.28
N GLN A 161 18.17 20.98 -2.47
CA GLN A 161 17.57 22.28 -2.73
C GLN A 161 16.33 22.51 -1.87
N TYR A 162 15.47 21.49 -1.76
CA TYR A 162 14.28 21.55 -0.92
C TYR A 162 14.63 21.75 0.56
N LEU A 163 15.56 20.96 1.10
CA LEU A 163 15.96 21.06 2.50
C LEU A 163 16.69 22.37 2.81
N ALA A 164 17.48 22.90 1.87
CA ALA A 164 18.12 24.20 2.01
C ALA A 164 17.10 25.37 1.97
N GLY A 165 16.06 25.26 1.13
CA GLY A 165 15.03 26.28 0.97
C GLY A 165 13.98 26.34 2.09
N GLY A 166 13.93 25.33 2.96
CA GLY A 166 13.02 25.30 4.12
C GLY A 166 13.37 26.30 5.24
N GLY A 167 14.56 26.91 5.19
CA GLY A 167 14.96 28.01 6.07
C GLY A 167 14.79 29.36 5.36
N ASN A 168 13.67 30.03 5.60
CA ASN A 168 13.43 31.45 5.29
C ASN A 168 14.17 32.01 4.05
N ASN A 169 13.52 31.93 2.89
CA ASN A 169 13.89 32.67 1.68
C ASN A 169 13.76 34.19 1.90
N ASN A 170 14.72 34.77 2.60
CA ASN A 170 15.01 36.19 2.53
C ASN A 170 16.52 36.42 2.72
N ASN A 171 17.34 35.84 1.83
CA ASN A 171 18.58 36.52 1.50
C ASN A 171 19.03 36.25 0.07
N ASN A 172 18.89 37.31 -0.70
CA ASN A 172 19.52 37.54 -1.98
C ASN A 172 21.06 37.51 -1.81
N ASN A 173 21.75 36.47 -2.28
CA ASN A 173 23.12 36.68 -2.76
C ASN A 173 23.60 35.58 -3.74
N ASN A 174 23.61 35.96 -5.00
CA ASN A 174 24.64 35.72 -6.00
C ASN A 174 25.96 35.08 -5.49
N ASN A 175 26.27 33.85 -5.93
CA ASN A 175 27.60 33.58 -6.48
C ASN A 175 27.64 32.36 -7.42
N ASN A 176 27.90 32.70 -8.68
CA ASN A 176 28.60 32.00 -9.75
C ASN A 176 29.61 30.91 -9.32
N ASN A 177 29.62 29.72 -9.94
CA ASN A 177 30.57 29.33 -11.00
C ASN A 177 30.50 27.83 -11.40
N ASN A 178 30.53 27.58 -12.73
CA ASN A 178 31.10 26.48 -13.55
C ASN A 178 31.16 25.04 -13.03
N ASP A 179 31.03 23.96 -13.80
CA ASP A 179 30.87 23.59 -15.23
C ASP A 179 30.45 22.09 -15.13
N ASN A 180 29.65 21.49 -16.00
CA ASN A 180 30.07 21.13 -17.34
C ASN A 180 28.86 20.76 -18.20
N ASN A 181 28.94 21.23 -19.43
CA ASN A 181 28.00 21.15 -20.52
C ASN A 181 28.20 19.80 -21.23
N ASP A 182 27.17 18.96 -21.30
CA ASP A 182 27.04 17.98 -22.40
C ASP A 182 25.64 18.11 -22.99
N ASN A 183 25.69 18.53 -24.24
CA ASN A 183 24.61 18.92 -25.12
C ASN A 183 24.37 17.73 -26.05
N ASP A 184 23.33 16.94 -25.78
CA ASP A 184 22.78 16.04 -26.80
C ASP A 184 21.27 16.26 -26.94
N ASN A 185 21.00 16.91 -28.04
CA ASN A 185 19.74 17.19 -28.68
C ASN A 185 19.27 15.92 -29.37
N ASP A 186 18.19 15.29 -28.89
CA ASP A 186 17.36 14.44 -29.74
C ASP A 186 15.88 14.67 -29.50
N ASN A 187 15.32 15.32 -30.51
CA ASN A 187 13.92 15.51 -30.80
C ASN A 187 13.29 14.14 -31.07
N ASN A 188 12.30 13.73 -30.28
CA ASN A 188 11.43 12.62 -30.69
C ASN A 188 9.97 12.91 -30.32
N ASP A 189 9.25 13.40 -31.31
CA ASP A 189 7.82 13.28 -31.44
C ASP A 189 7.42 11.82 -31.25
N ASN A 190 6.61 11.51 -30.23
CA ASN A 190 5.73 10.36 -30.38
C ASN A 190 4.38 10.54 -29.71
N ASN A 191 3.43 10.71 -30.60
CA ASN A 191 2.00 10.67 -30.44
C ASN A 191 1.58 9.24 -30.05
N ASN A 192 0.91 9.01 -28.91
CA ASN A 192 0.17 7.76 -28.76
C ASN A 192 -1.11 7.87 -27.91
N SER A 193 -2.20 7.81 -28.67
CA SER A 193 -3.55 7.34 -28.40
C SER A 193 -3.85 6.66 -27.06
N SER A 194 -4.89 7.18 -26.41
CA SER A 194 -6.04 6.44 -25.85
C SER A 194 -5.85 4.95 -25.58
N LEU A 195 -5.38 4.61 -24.38
CA LEU A 195 -5.63 3.30 -23.79
C LEU A 195 -7.01 3.32 -23.14
N SER A 196 -8.06 3.13 -23.94
CA SER A 196 -9.31 2.60 -23.40
C SER A 196 -9.02 1.17 -22.98
N ALA A 197 -8.74 0.98 -21.69
CA ALA A 197 -8.70 -0.36 -21.10
C ALA A 197 -10.04 -1.01 -21.40
N ALA A 198 -10.03 -2.04 -22.25
CA ALA A 198 -11.16 -2.91 -22.46
C ALA A 198 -11.49 -3.56 -21.11
N ALA A 199 -12.37 -2.91 -20.35
CA ALA A 199 -13.07 -3.54 -19.26
C ALA A 199 -13.91 -4.62 -19.92
N ALA A 200 -13.41 -5.85 -19.91
CA ALA A 200 -14.23 -7.02 -20.17
C ALA A 200 -15.44 -6.85 -19.26
N SER A 201 -16.60 -6.57 -19.85
CA SER A 201 -17.84 -6.39 -19.12
C SER A 201 -18.17 -7.77 -18.54
N ALA A 202 -17.67 -8.04 -17.33
CA ALA A 202 -18.17 -9.13 -16.53
C ALA A 202 -19.65 -8.83 -16.34
N ALA A 203 -20.48 -9.51 -17.14
CA ALA A 203 -21.90 -9.24 -17.26
C ALA A 203 -22.50 -9.18 -15.87
N ASP A 204 -23.32 -8.18 -15.62
CA ASP A 204 -24.11 -8.15 -14.41
C ASP A 204 -25.09 -9.30 -14.48
N LEU A 205 -25.05 -10.04 -13.39
CA LEU A 205 -25.43 -11.42 -13.45
C LEU A 205 -26.54 -11.53 -12.38
N PRO A 206 -27.81 -11.65 -12.81
CA PRO A 206 -28.93 -11.78 -11.89
C PRO A 206 -28.88 -13.13 -11.19
N TRP A 207 -29.12 -13.12 -9.89
CA TRP A 207 -29.30 -14.31 -9.07
C TRP A 207 -30.65 -14.17 -8.33
N PRO A 208 -31.23 -15.26 -7.78
CA PRO A 208 -32.60 -15.21 -7.23
C PRO A 208 -32.85 -14.11 -6.19
N GLY A 209 -31.82 -13.70 -5.45
CA GLY A 209 -31.92 -12.62 -4.47
C GLY A 209 -31.70 -11.21 -5.02
N GLY A 210 -31.11 -11.02 -6.22
CA GLY A 210 -30.79 -9.70 -6.76
C GLY A 210 -29.70 -9.73 -7.83
N TYR A 211 -28.71 -8.82 -7.73
CA TYR A 211 -27.57 -8.78 -8.64
C TYR A 211 -26.28 -8.93 -7.85
N ALA A 212 -25.32 -9.67 -8.39
CA ALA A 212 -24.02 -9.85 -7.79
C ALA A 212 -22.93 -9.80 -8.86
N CYS A 213 -21.76 -9.31 -8.49
CA CYS A 213 -20.63 -9.26 -9.38
C CYS A 213 -19.29 -9.26 -8.63
N LEU A 214 -18.22 -9.60 -9.35
CA LEU A 214 -16.86 -9.41 -8.86
C LEU A 214 -16.33 -8.07 -9.36
N LEU A 215 -16.18 -7.12 -8.44
CA LEU A 215 -15.65 -5.80 -8.71
C LEU A 215 -14.13 -5.84 -8.62
N THR A 216 -13.44 -5.42 -9.68
CA THR A 216 -11.98 -5.25 -9.65
C THR A 216 -11.65 -3.80 -9.39
N VAL A 217 -11.11 -3.51 -8.21
CA VAL A 217 -10.80 -2.16 -7.75
C VAL A 217 -9.29 -1.93 -7.87
N PRO A 218 -8.85 -0.89 -8.60
CA PRO A 218 -7.44 -0.52 -8.64
C PRO A 218 -7.01 0.03 -7.27
N ARG A 219 -5.98 -0.57 -6.68
CA ARG A 219 -5.35 -0.15 -5.42
C ARG A 219 -3.87 0.12 -5.68
N GLY A 220 -3.60 1.29 -6.26
CA GLY A 220 -2.28 1.58 -6.81
C GLY A 220 -1.96 0.58 -7.92
N CYS A 221 -0.95 -0.27 -7.72
CA CYS A 221 -0.52 -1.29 -8.69
C CYS A 221 -1.23 -2.63 -8.55
N ARG A 222 -1.94 -2.83 -7.43
CA ARG A 222 -2.67 -4.06 -7.17
C ARG A 222 -4.07 -3.91 -7.71
N LYS A 223 -4.63 -5.05 -8.09
CA LYS A 223 -6.05 -5.19 -8.37
C LYS A 223 -6.64 -5.96 -7.20
N GLU A 224 -7.59 -5.35 -6.54
CA GLU A 224 -8.36 -6.01 -5.51
C GLU A 224 -9.65 -6.55 -6.13
N ARG A 225 -9.97 -7.83 -5.90
CA ARG A 225 -11.26 -8.41 -6.30
C ARG A 225 -12.18 -8.41 -5.09
N LEU A 226 -13.29 -7.70 -5.18
CA LEU A 226 -14.31 -7.61 -4.15
C LEU A 226 -15.63 -8.21 -4.64
N VAL A 227 -16.28 -8.99 -3.79
CA VAL A 227 -17.68 -9.36 -4.04
C VAL A 227 -18.54 -8.13 -3.82
N CYS A 228 -19.38 -7.81 -4.80
CA CYS A 228 -20.33 -6.73 -4.75
C CYS A 228 -21.74 -7.29 -4.96
N VAL A 229 -22.67 -6.92 -4.07
CA VAL A 229 -24.07 -7.35 -4.13
C VAL A 229 -24.96 -6.12 -4.16
N ARG A 230 -25.98 -6.12 -5.01
CA ARG A 230 -26.99 -5.06 -5.09
C ARG A 230 -28.36 -5.59 -4.66
N CYS A 231 -28.96 -4.90 -3.70
CA CYS A 231 -30.29 -5.21 -3.18
C CYS A 231 -31.36 -4.34 -3.84
N GLN A 232 -32.17 -4.94 -4.72
CA GLN A 232 -33.35 -4.27 -5.30
C GLN A 232 -34.55 -4.37 -4.35
N GLU A 233 -34.88 -5.57 -3.90
CA GLU A 233 -35.98 -5.86 -2.99
C GLU A 233 -35.49 -6.33 -1.62
N SER A 234 -36.10 -5.81 -0.55
CA SER A 234 -35.66 -6.06 0.84
C SER A 234 -36.53 -7.06 1.61
N SER A 235 -37.54 -7.64 0.96
CA SER A 235 -38.56 -8.51 1.56
C SER A 235 -38.13 -9.98 1.67
N GLY A 236 -37.11 -10.43 0.93
CA GLY A 236 -36.63 -11.81 1.00
C GLY A 236 -36.03 -12.19 2.37
N SER A 237 -36.28 -13.42 2.82
CA SER A 237 -35.75 -14.00 4.07
C SER A 237 -34.22 -13.88 4.16
N LEU A 238 -33.53 -14.11 3.05
CA LEU A 238 -32.08 -14.00 2.93
C LEU A 238 -31.54 -12.62 3.32
N TRP A 239 -32.24 -11.55 2.95
CA TRP A 239 -31.86 -10.18 3.29
C TRP A 239 -32.02 -9.89 4.78
N GLN A 240 -33.01 -10.50 5.41
CA GLN A 240 -33.22 -10.38 6.86
C GLN A 240 -32.15 -11.16 7.63
N ALA A 241 -31.69 -12.29 7.09
CA ALA A 241 -30.66 -13.14 7.68
C ALA A 241 -29.21 -12.69 7.39
N ALA A 242 -28.99 -11.77 6.45
CA ALA A 242 -27.66 -11.43 5.92
C ALA A 242 -26.58 -11.13 6.98
N ALA A 243 -26.93 -10.41 8.06
CA ALA A 243 -25.99 -10.13 9.15
C ALA A 243 -25.59 -11.41 9.91
N GLY A 244 -26.56 -12.28 10.21
CA GLY A 244 -26.31 -13.57 10.85
C GLY A 244 -25.47 -14.50 9.96
N LEU A 245 -25.71 -14.48 8.64
CA LEU A 245 -24.92 -15.24 7.68
C LEU A 245 -23.48 -14.78 7.60
N ALA A 246 -23.23 -13.47 7.60
CA ALA A 246 -21.88 -12.93 7.65
C ALA A 246 -21.14 -13.40 8.92
N LEU A 247 -21.77 -13.26 10.09
CA LEU A 247 -21.16 -13.69 11.36
C LEU A 247 -20.91 -15.21 11.41
N GLY A 248 -21.87 -16.00 10.91
CA GLY A 248 -21.74 -17.45 10.83
C GLY A 248 -20.61 -17.89 9.89
N ALA A 249 -20.54 -17.31 8.69
CA ALA A 249 -19.50 -17.62 7.71
C ALA A 249 -18.10 -17.22 8.20
N LEU A 250 -17.99 -16.12 8.97
CA LEU A 250 -16.73 -15.64 9.54
C LEU A 250 -16.32 -16.39 10.81
N GLN A 251 -17.20 -17.21 11.40
CA GLN A 251 -17.01 -17.90 12.68
C GLN A 251 -16.56 -16.97 13.82
N VAL A 252 -17.04 -15.71 13.81
CA VAL A 252 -16.70 -14.70 14.83
C VAL A 252 -17.75 -14.66 15.92
N GLN A 253 -17.31 -14.58 17.18
CA GLN A 253 -18.16 -14.29 18.33
C GLN A 253 -17.96 -12.83 18.73
N GLY A 254 -18.99 -11.99 18.53
CA GLY A 254 -18.98 -10.58 18.96
C GLY A 254 -19.12 -9.55 17.82
N GLY A 255 -19.74 -8.42 18.13
CA GLY A 255 -20.13 -7.39 17.17
C GLY A 255 -19.00 -6.45 16.70
N ASP A 256 -17.90 -6.35 17.44
CA ASP A 256 -16.82 -5.36 17.16
C ASP A 256 -15.86 -5.77 16.03
N THR A 257 -16.20 -6.83 15.29
CA THR A 257 -15.35 -7.41 14.25
C THR A 257 -15.59 -6.82 12.86
N LEU A 258 -16.62 -5.98 12.69
CA LEU A 258 -17.01 -5.41 11.40
C LEU A 258 -16.94 -3.88 11.42
N GLN A 259 -16.18 -3.31 10.48
CA GLN A 259 -16.15 -1.87 10.21
C GLN A 259 -17.02 -1.55 9.01
N GLU A 260 -17.98 -0.64 9.18
CA GLU A 260 -18.89 -0.18 8.13
C GLU A 260 -18.47 1.22 7.66
N VAL A 261 -18.28 1.39 6.35
CA VAL A 261 -17.96 2.69 5.72
C VAL A 261 -18.98 2.97 4.63
N ASP A 262 -19.64 4.12 4.69
CA ASP A 262 -20.68 4.53 3.72
C ASP A 262 -20.08 5.45 2.65
N GLY A 263 -19.88 4.93 1.43
CA GLY A 263 -19.56 5.70 0.22
C GLY A 263 -18.19 6.40 0.13
N ASP A 264 -17.24 6.13 1.02
CA ASP A 264 -16.01 6.95 1.17
C ASP A 264 -14.79 6.47 0.35
N ASP A 265 -15.01 5.73 -0.74
CA ASP A 265 -13.90 5.16 -1.53
C ASP A 265 -13.99 5.55 -3.01
N PRO A 266 -13.09 6.44 -3.50
CA PRO A 266 -13.15 6.94 -4.88
C PRO A 266 -12.84 5.85 -5.91
N ALA A 267 -11.95 4.91 -5.58
CA ALA A 267 -11.58 3.82 -6.50
C ALA A 267 -12.73 2.81 -6.64
N ILE A 268 -13.43 2.51 -5.55
CA ILE A 268 -14.66 1.68 -5.61
C ILE A 268 -15.75 2.42 -6.40
N SER A 269 -15.93 3.72 -6.15
CA SER A 269 -16.92 4.55 -6.85
C SER A 269 -16.67 4.56 -8.36
N GLU A 270 -15.42 4.73 -8.78
CA GLU A 270 -15.03 4.70 -10.19
C GLU A 270 -15.24 3.30 -10.80
N ALA A 271 -14.86 2.24 -10.09
CA ALA A 271 -15.08 0.87 -10.54
C ALA A 271 -16.57 0.52 -10.69
N LEU A 272 -17.44 1.01 -9.80
CA LEU A 272 -18.89 0.86 -9.89
C LEU A 272 -19.49 1.72 -11.01
N LYS A 273 -18.94 2.92 -11.28
CA LYS A 273 -19.35 3.77 -12.41
C LYS A 273 -18.96 3.17 -13.76
N ALA A 274 -17.83 2.46 -13.81
CA ALA A 274 -17.39 1.76 -15.00
C ALA A 274 -18.26 0.53 -15.34
N ARG A 275 -19.10 0.07 -14.40
CA ARG A 275 -20.14 -0.92 -14.67
C ARG A 275 -21.34 -0.21 -15.31
N SER A 276 -21.84 -0.76 -16.41
CA SER A 276 -23.18 -0.39 -16.90
C SER A 276 -24.24 -0.84 -15.87
N ASP A 277 -25.49 -0.38 -16.00
CA ASP A 277 -26.64 -1.04 -15.33
C ASP A 277 -26.88 -0.74 -13.84
N GLY A 278 -26.89 0.54 -13.48
CA GLY A 278 -27.49 1.04 -12.23
C GLY A 278 -26.66 0.83 -10.95
N TRP A 279 -25.46 0.25 -11.05
CA TRP A 279 -24.46 0.29 -9.96
C TRP A 279 -23.95 1.70 -9.72
N ALA A 280 -23.81 2.49 -10.77
CA ALA A 280 -23.28 3.86 -10.74
C ALA A 280 -24.21 4.86 -10.03
N THR A 281 -25.52 4.58 -10.00
CA THR A 281 -26.55 5.53 -9.53
C THR A 281 -26.81 5.45 -8.03
N GLU A 282 -26.42 4.34 -7.40
CA GLU A 282 -26.73 4.07 -6.01
C GLU A 282 -25.47 4.21 -5.14
N SER A 283 -25.61 4.79 -3.95
CA SER A 283 -24.54 4.76 -2.95
C SER A 283 -24.24 3.33 -2.51
N PHE A 284 -23.01 3.07 -2.06
CA PHE A 284 -22.59 1.77 -1.57
C PHE A 284 -22.13 1.82 -0.10
N MET A 285 -22.13 0.67 0.56
CA MET A 285 -21.49 0.45 1.85
C MET A 285 -20.39 -0.58 1.70
N LEU A 286 -19.22 -0.28 2.24
CA LEU A 286 -18.11 -1.21 2.37
C LEU A 286 -18.10 -1.76 3.80
N VAL A 287 -18.12 -3.08 3.95
CA VAL A 287 -17.93 -3.75 5.24
C VAL A 287 -16.59 -4.48 5.23
N THR A 288 -15.77 -4.20 6.24
CA THR A 288 -14.42 -4.79 6.41
C THR A 288 -14.35 -5.55 7.72
N VAL A 289 -13.78 -6.75 7.70
CA VAL A 289 -13.49 -7.53 8.91
C VAL A 289 -12.22 -6.98 9.55
N THR A 290 -12.28 -6.50 10.79
CA THR A 290 -11.16 -5.84 11.48
C THR A 290 -10.29 -6.81 12.28
N ALA A 291 -10.82 -7.97 12.67
CA ALA A 291 -10.13 -8.93 13.53
C ALA A 291 -10.51 -10.39 13.22
N GLY A 292 -9.70 -11.33 13.73
CA GLY A 292 -9.92 -12.77 13.56
C GLY A 292 -9.30 -13.36 12.29
N ARG A 293 -9.68 -14.60 11.96
CA ARG A 293 -9.12 -15.38 10.85
C ARG A 293 -9.29 -14.71 9.48
N HIS A 294 -10.37 -13.94 9.33
CA HIS A 294 -10.73 -13.27 8.08
C HIS A 294 -10.42 -11.76 8.12
N ALA A 295 -9.55 -11.29 9.02
CA ALA A 295 -9.17 -9.89 9.10
C ALA A 295 -8.69 -9.36 7.74
N GLY A 296 -9.20 -8.19 7.33
CA GLY A 296 -8.96 -7.58 6.03
C GLY A 296 -9.92 -8.03 4.92
N LEU A 297 -10.78 -9.03 5.16
CA LEU A 297 -11.81 -9.42 4.19
C LEU A 297 -12.87 -8.33 4.04
N ARG A 298 -13.30 -8.10 2.80
CA ARG A 298 -14.20 -6.99 2.44
C ARG A 298 -15.37 -7.46 1.58
N GLY A 299 -16.51 -6.78 1.74
CA GLY A 299 -17.71 -6.95 0.92
C GLY A 299 -18.37 -5.60 0.64
N ILE A 300 -18.87 -5.43 -0.59
CA ILE A 300 -19.56 -4.19 -1.01
C ILE A 300 -21.05 -4.46 -1.16
N GLY A 301 -21.87 -3.60 -0.56
CA GLY A 301 -23.32 -3.61 -0.70
C GLY A 301 -23.87 -2.35 -1.34
N VAL A 302 -24.67 -2.50 -2.38
CA VAL A 302 -25.34 -1.40 -3.10
C VAL A 302 -26.85 -1.47 -2.84
N GLY A 303 -27.48 -0.31 -2.62
CA GLY A 303 -28.92 -0.23 -2.38
C GLY A 303 -29.44 1.19 -2.19
N SER A 304 -30.75 1.36 -2.34
CA SER A 304 -31.42 2.66 -2.28
C SER A 304 -31.47 3.34 -0.91
N ASN A 305 -31.13 2.64 0.18
CA ASN A 305 -31.06 3.19 1.53
C ASN A 305 -29.99 2.48 2.38
N LYS A 306 -29.63 3.07 3.53
CA LYS A 306 -28.57 2.56 4.42
C LYS A 306 -28.80 1.11 4.85
N LEU A 307 -30.05 0.73 5.14
CA LEU A 307 -30.38 -0.62 5.58
C LEU A 307 -30.18 -1.66 4.47
N LYS A 308 -30.62 -1.35 3.23
CA LYS A 308 -30.38 -2.22 2.07
C LYS A 308 -28.89 -2.36 1.76
N LYS A 309 -28.13 -1.27 1.78
CA LYS A 309 -26.67 -1.28 1.58
C LYS A 309 -25.98 -2.18 2.59
N LYS A 310 -26.33 -2.05 3.87
CA LYS A 310 -25.78 -2.88 4.95
C LYS A 310 -26.07 -4.36 4.74
N ARG A 311 -27.33 -4.73 4.47
CA ARG A 311 -27.72 -6.13 4.21
C ARG A 311 -26.97 -6.71 3.01
N ALA A 312 -26.86 -5.94 1.93
CA ALA A 312 -26.10 -6.34 0.75
C ALA A 312 -24.60 -6.51 1.04
N ALA A 313 -24.00 -5.61 1.82
CA ALA A 313 -22.59 -5.70 2.15
C ALA A 313 -22.28 -6.89 3.07
N CYS A 314 -23.15 -7.18 4.05
CA CYS A 314 -23.05 -8.38 4.87
C CYS A 314 -23.15 -9.66 4.03
N LEU A 315 -24.08 -9.72 3.07
CA LEU A 315 -24.22 -10.89 2.20
C LEU A 315 -22.99 -11.07 1.28
N ALA A 316 -22.49 -9.97 0.71
CA ALA A 316 -21.25 -9.97 -0.06
C ALA A 316 -20.06 -10.48 0.78
N LEU A 317 -19.99 -10.07 2.04
CA LEU A 317 -18.94 -10.51 2.96
C LEU A 317 -19.05 -12.00 3.31
N ALA A 318 -20.27 -12.49 3.56
CA ALA A 318 -20.53 -13.91 3.80
C ALA A 318 -20.08 -14.76 2.60
N ALA A 319 -20.43 -14.34 1.38
CA ALA A 319 -20.01 -14.99 0.14
C ALA A 319 -18.48 -14.95 -0.04
N SER A 320 -17.83 -13.80 0.21
CA SER A 320 -16.37 -13.69 0.21
C SER A 320 -15.71 -14.67 1.19
N ALA A 321 -16.27 -14.82 2.39
CA ALA A 321 -15.71 -15.72 3.41
C ALA A 321 -15.88 -17.20 3.01
N ALA A 322 -17.03 -17.55 2.44
CA ALA A 322 -17.30 -18.89 1.91
C ALA A 322 -16.36 -19.24 0.74
N LEU A 323 -16.12 -18.30 -0.19
CA LEU A 323 -15.19 -18.48 -1.31
C LEU A 323 -13.74 -18.72 -0.84
N GLN A 324 -13.31 -18.06 0.24
CA GLN A 324 -11.98 -18.28 0.81
C GLN A 324 -11.87 -19.59 1.60
N SER A 325 -12.97 -20.05 2.18
CA SER A 325 -13.03 -21.25 3.00
C SER A 325 -13.20 -22.48 2.11
N LYS A 326 -12.13 -22.90 1.42
CA LYS A 326 -12.07 -24.15 0.62
C LYS A 326 -12.51 -25.42 1.38
N THR A 327 -12.63 -25.34 2.71
CA THR A 327 -12.88 -26.46 3.62
C THR A 327 -14.19 -26.34 4.40
N ALA A 328 -15.04 -25.33 4.13
CA ALA A 328 -16.35 -25.29 4.78
C ALA A 328 -17.18 -26.45 4.23
N SER A 329 -17.70 -27.31 5.12
CA SER A 329 -18.66 -28.34 4.73
C SER A 329 -19.87 -27.64 4.10
N GLU A 330 -20.23 -28.03 2.88
CA GLU A 330 -21.38 -27.43 2.16
C GLU A 330 -22.66 -27.45 2.99
N ASP A 331 -22.77 -28.38 3.95
CA ASP A 331 -23.91 -28.56 4.85
C ASP A 331 -24.17 -27.41 5.84
N ALA A 332 -23.25 -26.45 6.00
CA ALA A 332 -23.35 -25.41 7.03
C ALA A 332 -23.92 -24.07 6.55
N LEU A 333 -24.07 -23.86 5.24
CA LEU A 333 -24.54 -22.59 4.67
C LEU A 333 -25.95 -22.76 4.09
N PRO A 334 -26.83 -21.74 4.19
CA PRO A 334 -28.13 -21.80 3.52
C PRO A 334 -27.97 -21.99 2.01
N GLU A 335 -28.92 -22.70 1.41
CA GLU A 335 -28.93 -23.03 -0.01
C GLU A 335 -28.80 -21.77 -0.88
N GLU A 336 -29.47 -20.67 -0.52
CA GLU A 336 -29.46 -19.44 -1.30
C GLU A 336 -28.08 -18.73 -1.26
N LEU A 337 -27.33 -18.85 -0.17
CA LEU A 337 -25.96 -18.35 -0.10
C LEU A 337 -25.01 -19.24 -0.93
N MET A 338 -25.24 -20.56 -0.91
CA MET A 338 -24.48 -21.49 -1.74
C MET A 338 -24.71 -21.27 -3.22
N GLU A 339 -25.94 -20.95 -3.64
CA GLU A 339 -26.23 -20.52 -5.01
C GLU A 339 -25.41 -19.29 -5.39
N LEU A 340 -25.39 -18.25 -4.54
CA LEU A 340 -24.56 -17.05 -4.77
C LEU A 340 -23.06 -17.38 -4.85
N VAL A 341 -22.56 -18.30 -4.02
CA VAL A 341 -21.15 -18.71 -4.05
C VAL A 341 -20.80 -19.47 -5.32
N LYS A 342 -21.60 -20.48 -5.68
CA LYS A 342 -21.47 -21.22 -6.96
C LYS A 342 -21.49 -20.26 -8.13
N TYR A 343 -22.37 -19.28 -8.07
CA TYR A 343 -22.50 -18.25 -9.08
C TYR A 343 -21.24 -17.39 -9.24
N LEU A 344 -20.68 -16.92 -8.12
CA LEU A 344 -19.45 -16.13 -8.13
C LEU A 344 -18.22 -16.94 -8.60
N GLN A 345 -18.23 -18.27 -8.44
CA GLN A 345 -17.17 -19.14 -8.95
C GLN A 345 -17.18 -19.30 -10.47
N LEU A 346 -18.32 -19.07 -11.12
CA LEU A 346 -18.45 -19.11 -12.58
C LEU A 346 -17.97 -17.81 -13.25
N LEU A 347 -17.74 -16.76 -12.47
CA LEU A 347 -17.25 -15.48 -12.99
C LEU A 347 -15.73 -15.56 -13.27
N PRO A 348 -15.27 -15.06 -14.43
CA PRO A 348 -13.86 -15.08 -14.83
C PRO A 348 -12.96 -14.23 -13.91
#